data_AF-A0A357C6J8-F1
#
_entry.id   AF-A0A357C6J8-F1
#
_cell.length_a   1.000
_cell.length_b   1.000
_cell.length_c   1.000
_cell.angle_alpha   90.00
_cell.angle_beta   90.00
_cell.angle_gamma   90.00
#
_symmetry.space_group_name_H-M   'P 1'
#
loop_
_entity.id
_entity.type
_entity.pdbx_description
1 polymer ?
#
loop_
_entity_poly.entity_id
_entity_poly.type
_entity_poly.pdbx_seq_one_letter_code
_entity_poly.pdbx_strand_id
1 'polypeptide(L)'
;MPQKNGTTLLSFELSMPNVGSWNGKWTGQGKPYIIVDCFLKSEAEKAKQILDKGYYHYNFGDGWSAGISVKEIPDRKTAAKLRKISAGFCGYDWMVRSIMRDGYIHT
;
A
#
# COMPACT_ATOMS: atom_id res chain seq x y z
N MET A 1 -9.42 24.27 12.58
CA MET A 1 -8.21 24.41 11.74
C MET A 1 -8.16 23.26 10.75
N PRO A 2 -8.35 23.47 9.44
CA PRO A 2 -8.05 22.43 8.46
C PRO A 2 -6.74 22.80 7.74
N GLN A 3 -5.74 21.92 7.81
CA GLN A 3 -4.56 22.04 6.97
C GLN A 3 -4.96 21.80 5.51
N LYS A 4 -5.35 22.87 4.81
CA LYS A 4 -5.48 22.92 3.35
C LYS A 4 -4.08 22.97 2.73
N ASN A 5 -3.37 21.86 2.74
CA ASN A 5 -2.37 21.59 1.72
C ASN A 5 -2.98 20.50 0.84
N GLY A 6 -3.23 20.82 -0.43
CA GLY A 6 -3.96 19.97 -1.38
C GLY A 6 -3.18 18.71 -1.79
N THR A 7 -2.67 17.97 -0.82
CA THR A 7 -1.88 16.76 -1.00
C THR A 7 -2.43 15.69 -0.07
N THR A 8 -3.00 14.64 -0.64
CA THR A 8 -3.54 13.51 0.13
C THR A 8 -2.42 12.53 0.40
N LEU A 9 -2.16 12.21 1.66
CA LEU A 9 -1.18 11.19 2.01
C LEU A 9 -1.90 9.84 2.11
N LEU A 10 -1.44 8.86 1.34
CA LEU A 10 -1.94 7.49 1.39
C LEU A 10 -0.84 6.57 1.89
N SER A 11 -1.19 5.71 2.85
CA SER A 11 -0.35 4.59 3.28
C SER A 11 -0.84 3.30 2.64
N PHE A 12 0.09 2.56 2.05
CA PHE A 12 -0.08 1.26 1.44
C PHE A 12 0.58 0.23 2.35
N GLU A 13 -0.20 -0.69 2.89
CA GLU A 13 0.27 -1.77 3.75
C GLU A 13 0.16 -3.10 3.00
N LEU A 14 1.30 -3.76 2.81
CA LEU A 14 1.35 -5.08 2.20
C LEU A 14 1.04 -6.17 3.24
N SER A 15 0.12 -7.05 2.86
CA SER A 15 -0.28 -8.25 3.55
C SER A 15 -0.17 -9.43 2.59
N MET A 16 0.16 -10.62 3.08
CA MET A 16 0.13 -11.85 2.28
C MET A 16 -0.81 -12.85 2.95
N PRO A 17 -2.10 -12.84 2.56
CA PRO A 17 -3.08 -13.73 3.17
C PRO A 17 -2.92 -15.18 2.70
N ASN A 18 -2.40 -15.42 1.49
CA ASN A 18 -2.26 -16.75 0.94
C ASN A 18 -0.79 -17.01 0.59
N VAL A 19 -0.21 -18.04 1.22
CA VAL A 19 1.21 -18.36 1.11
C VAL A 19 1.35 -19.80 0.67
N GLY A 20 1.71 -20.02 -0.59
CA GLY A 20 1.97 -21.34 -1.18
C GLY A 20 3.26 -22.00 -0.69
N SER A 21 3.88 -21.48 0.37
CA SER A 21 5.04 -22.10 1.01
C SER A 21 4.61 -23.31 1.82
N TRP A 22 5.36 -24.40 1.76
CA TRP A 22 5.10 -25.64 2.52
C TRP A 22 5.00 -25.43 4.05
N ASN A 23 5.58 -24.34 4.57
CA ASN A 23 5.54 -23.96 5.98
C ASN A 23 4.36 -23.02 6.32
N GLY A 24 3.52 -22.64 5.34
CA GLY A 24 2.39 -21.72 5.51
C GLY A 24 2.78 -20.29 5.93
N LYS A 25 4.09 -19.96 5.86
CA LYS A 25 4.65 -18.67 6.27
C LYS A 25 5.47 -18.07 5.13
N TRP A 26 5.30 -16.78 4.91
CA TRP A 26 6.16 -16.02 4.00
C TRP A 26 7.26 -15.33 4.79
N THR A 27 8.42 -15.18 4.14
CA THR A 27 9.58 -14.49 4.71
C THR A 27 9.23 -13.01 4.93
N GLY A 28 8.80 -12.67 6.14
CA GLY A 28 8.30 -11.33 6.46
C GLY A 28 7.05 -11.29 7.33
N GLN A 29 6.37 -12.43 7.50
CA GLN A 29 5.16 -12.52 8.33
C GLN A 29 5.40 -11.95 9.73
N GLY A 30 4.65 -10.92 10.11
CA GLY A 30 4.76 -10.21 11.38
C GLY A 30 5.52 -8.87 11.33
N LYS A 31 6.11 -8.51 10.19
CA LYS A 31 6.70 -7.18 9.98
C LYS A 31 5.72 -6.26 9.25
N PRO A 32 5.60 -4.98 9.64
CA PRO A 32 4.80 -4.03 8.89
C PRO A 32 5.55 -3.66 7.60
N TYR A 33 4.93 -3.92 6.46
CA TYR A 33 5.42 -3.52 5.15
C TYR A 33 4.59 -2.34 4.68
N ILE A 34 5.10 -1.13 4.89
CA ILE A 34 4.32 0.09 4.64
C ILE A 34 5.09 1.00 3.71
N ILE A 35 4.45 1.41 2.62
CA ILE A 35 4.86 2.53 1.78
C ILE A 35 3.89 3.67 2.06
N VAL A 36 4.41 4.86 2.28
CA VAL A 36 3.57 6.06 2.35
C VAL A 36 3.94 6.94 1.19
N ASP A 37 2.95 7.41 0.46
CA ASP A 37 3.13 8.32 -0.67
C ASP A 37 2.16 9.49 -0.64
N CYS A 38 2.51 10.55 -1.36
CA CYS A 38 1.82 11.82 -1.38
C CYS A 38 1.17 12.00 -2.77
N PHE A 39 -0.15 12.08 -2.81
CA PHE A 39 -0.88 12.37 -4.04
C PHE A 39 -1.09 13.87 -4.18
N LEU A 40 -0.76 14.41 -5.35
CA LEU A 40 -0.99 15.82 -5.67
C LEU A 40 -2.48 16.09 -5.89
N LYS A 41 -2.86 17.37 -5.86
CA LYS A 41 -4.24 17.81 -6.07
C LYS A 41 -4.82 17.38 -7.42
N SER A 42 -3.97 17.28 -8.45
CA SER A 42 -4.30 16.78 -9.78
C SER A 42 -4.68 15.30 -9.79
N GLU A 43 -4.20 14.54 -8.80
CA GLU A 43 -4.45 13.10 -8.64
C GLU A 43 -5.40 12.81 -7.48
N ALA A 44 -6.01 13.83 -6.88
CA ALA A 44 -6.91 13.68 -5.74
C ALA A 44 -8.13 12.80 -6.07
N GLU A 45 -8.60 12.84 -7.32
CA GLU A 45 -9.70 11.99 -7.80
C GLU A 45 -9.28 10.53 -7.90
N LYS A 46 -8.05 10.25 -8.37
CA LYS A 46 -7.46 8.91 -8.34
C LYS A 46 -7.23 8.43 -6.91
N ALA A 47 -6.67 9.27 -6.05
CA ALA A 47 -6.45 8.95 -4.65
C ALA A 47 -7.77 8.56 -3.96
N LYS A 48 -8.86 9.28 -4.26
CA LYS A 48 -10.21 8.92 -3.82
C LYS A 48 -10.66 7.58 -4.36
N GLN A 49 -10.51 7.29 -5.66
CA GLN A 49 -10.87 5.97 -6.21
C GLN A 49 -10.07 4.84 -5.56
N ILE A 50 -8.77 5.08 -5.31
CA ILE A 50 -7.90 4.11 -4.67
C ILE A 50 -8.33 3.85 -3.22
N LEU A 51 -8.67 4.92 -2.51
CA LEU A 51 -9.17 4.87 -1.14
C LEU A 51 -10.57 4.21 -1.06
N ASP A 52 -11.45 4.51 -2.01
CA ASP A 52 -12.80 3.95 -2.11
C ASP A 52 -12.76 2.43 -2.28
N LYS A 53 -11.84 1.94 -3.13
CA LYS A 53 -11.56 0.51 -3.23
C LYS A 53 -10.94 -0.02 -1.93
N GLY A 54 -10.03 0.74 -1.32
CA GLY A 54 -9.46 0.52 0.02
C GLY A 54 -8.55 -0.71 0.18
N TYR A 55 -8.78 -1.77 -0.60
CA TYR A 55 -8.02 -3.00 -0.55
C TYR A 55 -7.85 -3.60 -1.95
N TYR A 56 -6.61 -3.97 -2.26
CA TYR A 56 -6.23 -4.58 -3.52
C TYR A 56 -5.73 -5.98 -3.27
N HIS A 57 -6.36 -6.97 -3.87
CA HIS A 57 -5.90 -8.35 -3.83
C HIS A 57 -5.33 -8.74 -5.18
N TYR A 58 -4.15 -9.36 -5.16
CA TYR A 58 -3.47 -9.90 -6.34
C TYR A 58 -3.08 -11.35 -6.09
N ASN A 59 -3.56 -12.24 -6.94
CA ASN A 59 -3.20 -13.66 -6.92
C ASN A 59 -2.11 -13.89 -7.98
N PHE A 60 -0.97 -14.43 -7.55
CA PHE A 60 0.13 -14.76 -8.46
C PHE A 60 -0.14 -16.03 -9.27
N GLY A 61 -1.15 -16.83 -8.91
CA GLY A 61 -1.48 -18.08 -9.59
C GLY A 61 -0.70 -19.30 -9.08
N ASP A 62 0.50 -19.10 -8.55
CA ASP A 62 1.36 -20.15 -7.99
C ASP A 62 1.02 -20.51 -6.52
N GLY A 63 -0.22 -20.27 -6.09
CA GLY A 63 -0.66 -20.44 -4.70
C GLY A 63 -0.24 -19.30 -3.75
N TRP A 64 0.41 -18.27 -4.28
CA TRP A 64 0.74 -17.04 -3.56
C TRP A 64 -0.28 -15.95 -3.85
N SER A 65 -0.66 -15.18 -2.82
CA SER A 65 -1.41 -13.94 -3.02
C SER A 65 -0.90 -12.80 -2.14
N ALA A 66 -0.93 -11.60 -2.70
CA ALA A 66 -0.63 -10.36 -2.03
C ALA A 66 -1.90 -9.51 -1.89
N GLY A 67 -2.03 -8.87 -0.74
CA GLY A 67 -3.04 -7.88 -0.43
C GLY A 67 -2.38 -6.54 -0.13
N ILE A 68 -2.85 -5.46 -0.72
CA ILE A 68 -2.40 -4.10 -0.41
C ILE A 68 -3.59 -3.35 0.17
N SER A 69 -3.49 -3.01 1.45
CA SER A 69 -4.46 -2.18 2.15
C SER A 69 -4.06 -0.72 2.03
N VAL A 70 -4.99 0.12 1.57
CA VAL A 70 -4.79 1.56 1.43
C VAL A 70 -5.54 2.29 2.54
N LYS A 71 -4.85 3.21 3.21
CA LYS A 71 -5.45 4.08 4.24
C LYS A 71 -5.01 5.52 4.01
N GLU A 72 -5.93 6.45 4.22
CA GLU A 72 -5.62 7.87 4.22
C GLU A 72 -4.93 8.24 5.54
N ILE A 73 -3.87 9.03 5.42
CA ILE A 73 -3.12 9.55 6.57
C ILE A 73 -3.33 11.07 6.61
N PRO A 74 -3.86 11.62 7.73
CA PRO A 74 -4.07 13.06 7.83
C PRO A 74 -2.77 13.85 8.03
N ASP A 75 -1.73 13.22 8.60
CA ASP A 75 -0.52 13.90 9.07
C ASP A 75 0.79 13.29 8.55
N ARG A 76 1.71 14.17 8.11
CA ARG A 76 3.09 13.78 7.77
C ARG A 76 3.85 13.12 8.93
N LYS A 77 3.51 13.44 10.18
CA LYS A 77 4.12 12.80 11.36
C LYS A 77 3.80 11.31 11.43
N THR A 78 2.55 10.95 11.17
CA THR A 78 2.11 9.56 11.11
C THR A 78 2.79 8.84 9.95
N ALA A 79 2.87 9.50 8.78
CA ALA A 79 3.63 8.98 7.64
C ALA A 79 5.10 8.67 7.98
N ALA A 80 5.78 9.59 8.68
CA ALA A 80 7.17 9.40 9.08
C ALA A 80 7.33 8.24 10.09
N LYS A 81 6.38 8.07 11.01
CA LYS A 81 6.35 6.93 11.93
C LYS A 81 6.16 5.62 11.18
N LEU A 82 5.19 5.56 10.26
CA LEU A 82 4.92 4.37 9.44
C LEU A 82 6.12 3.97 8.58
N ARG A 83 6.79 4.95 7.97
CA ARG A 83 8.04 4.70 7.22
C ARG A 83 9.17 4.20 8.12
N LYS A 84 9.26 4.67 9.37
CA LYS A 84 10.26 4.20 10.35
C LYS A 84 10.03 2.78 10.82
N ILE A 85 8.77 2.38 11.02
CA ILE A 85 8.46 1.00 11.44
C ILE A 85 8.50 0.02 10.26
N SER A 86 8.32 0.53 9.03
CA SER A 86 8.30 -0.28 7.82
C SER A 86 9.59 -1.07 7.66
N ALA A 87 9.48 -2.38 7.45
CA ALA A 87 10.61 -3.27 7.24
C ALA A 87 11.18 -3.24 5.81
N GLY A 88 10.73 -2.30 4.97
CA GLY A 88 11.08 -2.20 3.55
C GLY A 88 10.26 -3.17 2.70
N PHE A 89 9.66 -2.71 1.60
CA PHE A 89 8.57 -3.40 0.88
C PHE A 89 8.98 -4.65 0.08
N CYS A 90 10.10 -5.29 0.44
CA CYS A 90 10.58 -6.58 -0.07
C CYS A 90 10.54 -6.76 -1.61
N GLY A 91 10.65 -5.69 -2.40
CA GLY A 91 10.59 -5.73 -3.86
C GLY A 91 9.18 -5.73 -4.46
N TYR A 92 8.13 -5.58 -3.65
CA TYR A 92 6.74 -5.40 -4.11
C TYR A 92 6.40 -3.93 -4.40
N ASP A 93 7.41 -3.06 -4.44
CA ASP A 93 7.26 -1.63 -4.73
C ASP A 93 6.56 -1.39 -6.07
N TRP A 94 6.73 -2.30 -7.04
CA TRP A 94 6.07 -2.23 -8.34
C TRP A 94 4.54 -2.34 -8.25
N MET A 95 4.00 -3.07 -7.26
CA MET A 95 2.55 -3.16 -7.06
C MET A 95 1.97 -1.83 -6.62
N VAL A 96 2.61 -1.16 -5.67
CA VAL A 96 2.19 0.18 -5.20
C VAL A 96 2.30 1.17 -6.36
N ARG A 97 3.40 1.14 -7.13
CA ARG A 97 3.54 1.98 -8.33
C ARG A 97 2.43 1.76 -9.36
N SER A 98 2.02 0.51 -9.58
CA SER A 98 0.94 0.18 -10.52
C SER A 98 -0.41 0.70 -10.02
N ILE A 99 -0.71 0.53 -8.72
CA ILE A 99 -1.92 1.11 -8.11
C ILE A 99 -1.90 2.64 -8.21
N MET A 100 -0.76 3.27 -7.96
CA MET A 100 -0.64 4.73 -8.04
C MET A 100 -0.85 5.24 -9.47
N ARG A 101 -0.28 4.55 -10.47
CA ARG A 101 -0.33 4.97 -11.87
C ARG A 101 -1.71 4.71 -12.50
N ASP A 102 -2.16 3.47 -12.37
CA ASP A 102 -3.26 2.90 -13.15
C ASP A 102 -4.49 2.55 -12.28
N GLY A 103 -4.36 2.53 -10.95
CA GLY A 103 -5.48 2.19 -10.05
C GLY A 103 -5.75 0.69 -9.94
N TYR A 104 -4.84 -0.16 -10.42
CA TYR A 104 -4.90 -1.61 -10.27
C TYR A 104 -3.49 -2.21 -10.24
N ILE A 105 -3.37 -3.42 -9.68
CA ILE A 105 -2.11 -4.17 -9.68
C ILE A 105 -2.01 -4.89 -11.02
N HIS A 106 -0.98 -4.58 -11.81
CA HIS A 106 -0.60 -5.35 -12.98
C HIS A 106 0.89 -5.69 -12.90
N THR A 107 1.26 -6.85 -13.45
CA THR A 107 2.66 -7.27 -13.61
C THR A 107 3.28 -6.65 -14.84
#